data_AF-A0A177TW96-F1
#
_entry.id   AF-A0A177TW96-F1
#
_cell.length_a   1.000
_cell.length_b   1.000
_cell.length_c   1.000
_cell.angle_alpha   90.00
_cell.angle_beta   90.00
_cell.angle_gamma   90.00
#
_symmetry.space_group_name_H-M   'P 1'
#
loop_
_entity.id
_entity.type
_entity.pdbx_description
1 polymer ?
#
loop_
_entity_poly.entity_id
_entity_poly.type
_entity_poly.pdbx_seq_one_letter_code
_entity_poly.pdbx_strand_id
1 'polypeptide(L)'
;MSIRATARLLDRTKYVSSHEYTYKEGRTPFWRKVREVLAINPEISSGLPDPVRNRYPQPGSRPEHAATTPSKASDIANNLYDTRDVRRKYPRLEMITQKRLTQLLLASPNPDGTKSILPPEEGASSTALTVPSDLSAPSAFTDVLKQAHSVPATTSSASASSQTTFYTPTNLPPLPPFKRPSLVKQKGAVPHDEHAYYPAENYA
;
A
#
# COMPACT_ATOMS: atom_id res chain seq x y z
N MET A 1 33.75 -37.55 33.82
CA MET A 1 33.49 -36.17 33.34
C MET A 1 32.49 -36.25 32.18
N SER A 2 31.26 -35.77 32.39
CA SER A 2 30.18 -35.84 31.40
C SER A 2 30.19 -34.58 30.55
N ILE A 3 30.63 -34.69 29.29
CA ILE A 3 30.53 -33.60 28.32
C ILE A 3 29.04 -33.46 27.96
N ARG A 4 28.37 -32.47 28.55
CA ARG A 4 27.03 -32.05 28.12
C ARG A 4 27.19 -31.35 26.77
N ALA A 5 26.98 -32.07 25.68
CA ALA A 5 26.77 -31.46 24.37
C ALA A 5 25.56 -30.53 24.48
N THR A 6 25.78 -29.23 24.28
CA THR A 6 24.73 -28.22 24.30
C THR A 6 23.76 -28.48 23.15
N ALA A 7 22.46 -28.46 23.43
CA ALA A 7 21.39 -28.71 22.45
C ALA A 7 21.41 -27.77 21.23
N ARG A 8 22.23 -26.71 21.25
CA ARG A 8 22.46 -25.82 20.10
C ARG A 8 23.24 -26.46 18.94
N LEU A 9 24.03 -27.51 19.18
CA LEU A 9 24.71 -28.24 18.10
C LEU A 9 23.76 -29.09 17.25
N LEU A 10 22.53 -29.31 17.72
CA LEU A 10 21.51 -30.12 17.05
C LEU A 10 20.41 -29.29 16.38
N ASP A 11 20.46 -27.96 16.50
CA ASP A 11 19.56 -27.08 15.76
C ASP A 11 20.08 -26.99 14.32
N ARG A 12 19.89 -28.09 13.58
CA ARG A 12 19.99 -28.11 12.12
C ARG A 12 18.84 -27.27 11.62
N THR A 13 19.01 -25.95 11.62
CA THR A 13 18.32 -25.12 10.66
C THR A 13 18.60 -25.77 9.31
N LYS A 14 17.59 -26.42 8.73
CA LYS A 14 17.71 -26.98 7.39
C LYS A 14 18.04 -25.79 6.51
N TYR A 15 19.31 -25.61 6.17
CA TYR A 15 19.73 -24.71 5.13
C TYR A 15 19.15 -25.30 3.85
N VAL A 16 17.97 -24.79 3.47
CA VAL A 16 17.21 -25.34 2.35
C VAL A 16 17.87 -24.87 1.06
N SER A 17 18.86 -25.64 0.58
CA SER A 17 19.01 -25.84 -0.85
C SER A 17 18.72 -27.30 -1.15
N SER A 18 17.46 -27.61 -1.45
CA SER A 18 17.10 -28.95 -1.91
C SER A 18 17.86 -29.26 -3.20
N HIS A 19 18.66 -30.33 -3.23
CA HIS A 19 19.29 -30.85 -4.45
C HIS A 19 18.28 -31.35 -5.50
N GLU A 20 16.98 -31.11 -5.32
CA GLU A 20 15.91 -31.55 -6.22
C GLU A 20 16.03 -30.93 -7.62
N TYR A 21 16.47 -29.68 -7.72
CA TYR A 21 16.60 -28.96 -8.99
C TYR A 21 18.05 -28.72 -9.43
N THR A 22 19.01 -29.12 -8.59
CA THR A 22 20.45 -28.95 -8.84
C THR A 22 21.08 -30.29 -9.20
N TYR A 23 22.11 -30.25 -10.02
CA TYR A 23 22.90 -31.42 -10.39
C TYR A 23 23.46 -32.13 -9.16
N LYS A 24 23.27 -33.45 -9.07
CA LYS A 24 23.87 -34.28 -8.02
C LYS A 24 25.32 -34.56 -8.37
N GLU A 25 26.22 -33.86 -7.70
CA GLU A 25 27.66 -34.01 -7.94
C GLU A 25 28.20 -35.34 -7.42
N GLY A 26 29.23 -35.85 -8.08
CA GLY A 26 29.75 -37.19 -7.83
C GLY A 26 29.00 -38.24 -8.65
N ARG A 27 29.43 -38.40 -9.90
CA ARG A 27 28.91 -39.42 -10.84
C ARG A 27 28.93 -40.82 -10.20
N THR A 28 29.92 -41.10 -9.36
CA THR A 28 30.04 -42.35 -8.60
C THR A 28 29.67 -42.15 -7.12
N PRO A 29 29.16 -43.20 -6.45
CA PRO A 29 28.85 -43.14 -5.01
C PRO A 29 30.08 -42.86 -4.14
N PHE A 30 31.28 -43.19 -4.62
CA PHE A 30 32.53 -42.86 -3.96
C PHE A 30 32.73 -41.34 -3.83
N TRP A 31 32.69 -40.60 -4.95
CA TRP A 31 32.88 -39.15 -4.93
C TRP A 31 31.80 -38.40 -4.16
N ARG A 32 30.58 -38.96 -4.10
CA ARG A 32 29.51 -38.43 -3.23
C ARG A 32 29.86 -38.50 -1.75
N LYS A 33 30.35 -39.66 -1.29
CA LYS A 33 30.80 -39.83 0.11
C LYS A 33 32.01 -38.96 0.43
N VAL A 34 32.95 -38.83 -0.49
CA VAL A 34 34.11 -37.94 -0.32
C VAL A 34 33.67 -36.49 -0.13
N ARG A 35 32.73 -36.00 -0.95
CA ARG A 35 32.14 -34.66 -0.76
C ARG A 35 31.44 -34.54 0.58
N GLU A 36 30.62 -35.53 0.96
CA GLU A 36 29.86 -35.50 2.20
C GLU A 36 30.77 -35.37 3.44
N VAL A 37 31.95 -36.00 3.40
CA VAL A 37 32.93 -35.95 4.50
C VAL A 37 33.81 -34.69 4.46
N LEU A 38 34.18 -34.20 3.26
CA LEU A 38 35.11 -33.06 3.12
C LEU A 38 34.43 -31.69 3.06
N ALA A 39 33.15 -31.62 2.71
CA ALA A 39 32.42 -30.37 2.61
C ALA A 39 32.06 -29.83 4.01
N ILE A 40 32.27 -28.53 4.23
CA ILE A 40 31.91 -27.83 5.47
C ILE A 40 30.39 -27.95 5.73
N ASN A 41 29.59 -27.89 4.67
CA ASN A 41 28.16 -28.12 4.73
C ASN A 41 27.75 -29.07 3.58
N PRO A 42 27.48 -30.36 3.87
CA PRO A 42 27.12 -31.34 2.86
C PRO A 42 25.75 -31.10 2.23
N GLU A 43 24.89 -30.30 2.86
CA GLU A 43 23.54 -29.95 2.36
C GLU A 43 23.57 -28.83 1.29
N ILE A 44 24.73 -28.18 1.08
CA ILE A 44 24.88 -27.11 0.09
C ILE A 44 25.01 -27.71 -1.31
N SER A 45 24.16 -27.23 -2.22
CA SER A 45 24.27 -27.52 -3.65
C SER A 45 25.36 -26.68 -4.34
N SER A 46 25.93 -27.18 -5.43
CA SER A 46 26.97 -26.46 -6.20
C SER A 46 26.45 -25.38 -7.13
N GLY A 47 25.12 -25.22 -7.23
CA GLY A 47 24.48 -24.25 -8.11
C GLY A 47 24.47 -24.64 -9.61
N LEU A 48 24.96 -25.82 -9.99
CA LEU A 48 24.87 -26.31 -11.37
C LEU A 48 23.46 -26.85 -11.65
N PRO A 49 22.70 -26.31 -12.63
CA PRO A 49 21.38 -26.83 -12.95
C PRO A 49 21.48 -28.21 -13.60
N ASP A 50 20.54 -29.11 -13.29
CA ASP A 50 20.46 -30.40 -13.96
C ASP A 50 19.98 -30.22 -15.42
N PRO A 51 20.79 -30.56 -16.45
CA PRO A 51 20.43 -30.31 -17.85
C PRO A 51 19.23 -31.11 -18.34
N VAL A 52 18.86 -32.20 -17.66
CA VAL A 52 17.69 -33.02 -18.03
C VAL A 52 16.39 -32.41 -17.51
N ARG A 53 16.46 -31.61 -16.44
CA ARG A 53 15.29 -30.97 -15.82
C ARG A 53 15.18 -29.49 -16.16
N ASN A 54 16.31 -28.80 -16.25
CA ASN A 54 16.35 -27.39 -16.54
C ASN A 54 16.14 -27.15 -18.04
N ARG A 55 15.08 -26.41 -18.38
CA ARG A 55 14.75 -26.02 -19.76
C ARG A 55 14.56 -27.22 -20.71
N TYR A 56 14.03 -28.32 -20.18
CA TYR A 56 13.68 -29.49 -20.96
C TYR A 56 12.21 -29.88 -20.70
N PRO A 57 11.35 -30.01 -21.73
CA PRO A 57 11.63 -29.82 -23.16
C PRO A 57 12.02 -28.38 -23.50
N GLN A 58 12.73 -28.21 -24.63
CA GLN A 58 13.13 -26.89 -25.12
C GLN A 58 11.90 -26.00 -25.34
N PRO A 59 11.97 -24.68 -25.13
CA PRO A 59 10.81 -23.79 -25.27
C PRO A 59 10.09 -23.87 -26.60
N GLY A 60 10.80 -24.16 -27.70
CA GLY A 60 10.21 -24.30 -29.05
C GLY A 60 9.69 -25.71 -29.39
N SER A 61 9.85 -26.68 -28.50
CA SER A 61 9.44 -28.08 -28.70
C SER A 61 8.59 -28.59 -27.54
N ARG A 62 7.88 -27.68 -26.86
CA ARG A 62 6.94 -28.07 -25.80
C ARG A 62 5.71 -28.70 -26.45
N PRO A 63 5.23 -29.86 -25.95
CA PRO A 63 4.05 -30.53 -26.50
C PRO A 63 2.74 -29.81 -26.15
N GLU A 64 2.74 -28.93 -25.15
CA GLU A 64 1.59 -28.12 -24.79
C GLU A 64 1.34 -27.00 -25.79
N HIS A 65 0.09 -26.85 -26.20
CA HIS A 65 -0.33 -25.71 -27.00
C HIS A 65 -0.56 -24.50 -26.10
N ALA A 66 0.01 -23.36 -26.48
CA ALA A 66 -0.28 -22.10 -25.81
C ALA A 66 -1.76 -21.75 -26.03
N ALA A 67 -2.54 -21.75 -24.95
CA ALA A 67 -3.89 -21.19 -24.93
C ALA A 67 -3.85 -19.87 -24.16
N THR A 68 -4.34 -18.79 -24.78
CA THR A 68 -4.56 -17.54 -24.05
C THR A 68 -5.70 -17.78 -23.07
N THR A 69 -5.44 -17.62 -21.77
CA THR A 69 -6.48 -17.74 -20.75
C THR A 69 -7.55 -16.67 -20.99
N PRO A 70 -8.83 -17.04 -21.20
CA PRO A 70 -9.87 -16.07 -21.44
C PRO A 70 -10.05 -15.22 -20.19
N SER A 71 -10.13 -13.90 -20.38
CA SER A 71 -10.50 -12.97 -19.31
C SER A 71 -12.00 -12.67 -19.42
N LYS A 72 -12.58 -11.97 -18.44
CA LYS A 72 -13.96 -11.47 -18.57
C LYS A 72 -14.15 -10.59 -19.82
N ALA A 73 -13.08 -9.98 -20.34
CA ALA A 73 -13.11 -9.19 -21.57
C ALA A 73 -13.08 -10.04 -22.85
N SER A 74 -13.02 -11.37 -22.75
CA SER A 74 -13.05 -12.31 -23.88
C SER A 74 -14.46 -12.82 -24.20
N ASP A 75 -15.49 -12.40 -23.44
CA ASP A 75 -16.87 -12.79 -23.72
C ASP A 75 -17.34 -12.22 -25.07
N ILE A 76 -18.01 -13.07 -25.85
CA ILE A 76 -18.54 -12.75 -27.18
C ILE A 76 -19.89 -12.03 -27.05
N ALA A 77 -20.66 -12.33 -26.00
CA ALA A 77 -21.92 -11.67 -25.70
C ALA A 77 -21.71 -10.55 -24.67
N ASN A 78 -22.54 -9.50 -24.72
CA ASN A 78 -22.63 -8.46 -23.68
C ASN A 78 -21.33 -7.70 -23.33
N ASN A 79 -20.33 -7.70 -24.21
CA ASN A 79 -19.00 -7.13 -23.96
C ASN A 79 -18.74 -5.84 -24.77
N LEU A 80 -19.62 -4.86 -24.60
CA LEU A 80 -19.49 -3.55 -25.27
C LEU A 80 -18.19 -2.85 -24.85
N TYR A 81 -17.45 -2.29 -25.81
CA TYR A 81 -16.16 -1.65 -25.53
C TYR A 81 -16.28 -0.47 -24.55
N ASP A 82 -17.36 0.32 -24.65
CA ASP A 82 -17.56 1.50 -23.81
C ASP A 82 -17.66 1.18 -22.31
N THR A 83 -18.26 0.05 -21.93
CA THR A 83 -18.38 -0.32 -20.51
C THR A 83 -17.03 -0.67 -19.90
N ARG A 84 -16.14 -1.31 -20.68
CA ARG A 84 -14.78 -1.69 -20.31
C ARG A 84 -13.69 -0.68 -20.64
N ASP A 85 -14.03 0.45 -21.26
CA ASP A 85 -13.06 1.49 -21.61
C ASP A 85 -12.60 2.26 -20.36
N VAL A 86 -11.56 1.76 -19.71
CA VAL A 86 -10.90 2.42 -18.57
C VAL A 86 -10.08 3.63 -19.01
N ARG A 87 -9.61 3.64 -20.27
CA ARG A 87 -8.73 4.70 -20.79
C ARG A 87 -9.47 6.04 -20.88
N ARG A 88 -10.75 6.02 -21.25
CA ARG A 88 -11.58 7.24 -21.33
C ARG A 88 -12.31 7.58 -20.02
N LYS A 89 -12.45 6.62 -19.11
CA LYS A 89 -13.06 6.80 -17.78
C LYS A 89 -12.03 7.13 -16.70
N TYR A 90 -11.07 8.00 -17.01
CA TYR A 90 -10.08 8.44 -16.04
C TYR A 90 -10.70 9.46 -15.06
N PRO A 91 -10.32 9.44 -13.78
CA PRO A 91 -10.75 10.46 -12.84
C PRO A 91 -10.17 11.82 -13.26
N ARG A 92 -11.01 12.86 -13.25
CA ARG A 92 -10.56 14.22 -13.59
C ARG A 92 -9.74 14.80 -12.44
N LEU A 93 -8.71 15.57 -12.79
CA LEU A 93 -7.92 16.30 -11.82
C LEU A 93 -8.69 17.54 -11.37
N GLU A 94 -8.99 17.62 -10.08
CA GLU A 94 -9.63 18.79 -9.46
C GLU A 94 -8.55 19.76 -8.95
N MET A 95 -8.56 20.99 -9.45
CA MET A 95 -7.66 22.06 -9.01
C MET A 95 -8.37 23.00 -8.05
N ILE A 96 -7.91 23.01 -6.79
CA ILE A 96 -8.49 23.84 -5.74
C ILE A 96 -7.65 25.12 -5.59
N THR A 97 -8.20 26.25 -6.04
CA THR A 97 -7.59 27.58 -5.88
C THR A 97 -8.02 28.26 -4.58
N GLN A 98 -7.28 29.28 -4.12
CA GLN A 98 -7.67 30.06 -2.94
C GLN A 98 -9.08 30.65 -3.09
N LYS A 99 -9.43 31.19 -4.27
CA LYS A 99 -10.78 31.69 -4.58
C LYS A 99 -11.85 30.59 -4.51
N ARG A 100 -11.51 29.36 -4.93
CA ARG A 100 -12.44 28.23 -4.80
C ARG A 100 -12.61 27.79 -3.35
N LEU A 101 -11.55 27.85 -2.55
CA LEU A 101 -11.60 27.56 -1.11
C LEU A 101 -12.40 28.61 -0.32
N THR A 102 -12.24 29.90 -0.61
CA THR A 102 -13.04 30.95 0.05
C THR A 102 -14.53 30.76 -0.18
N GLN A 103 -14.91 30.46 -1.43
CA GLN A 103 -16.28 30.11 -1.77
C GLN A 103 -16.79 28.89 -0.98
N LEU A 104 -15.96 27.86 -0.79
CA LEU A 104 -16.32 26.67 -0.02
C LEU A 104 -16.41 26.91 1.49
N LEU A 105 -15.69 27.89 2.02
CA LEU A 105 -15.80 28.31 3.42
C LEU A 105 -17.05 29.14 3.68
N LEU A 106 -17.46 29.96 2.70
CA LEU A 106 -18.68 30.78 2.77
C LEU A 106 -19.95 29.97 2.50
N ALA A 107 -19.87 28.91 1.69
CA ALA A 107 -20.98 28.04 1.36
C ALA A 107 -21.51 27.28 2.59
N SER A 108 -22.83 27.32 2.81
CA SER A 108 -23.48 26.56 3.87
C SER A 108 -23.57 25.07 3.49
N PRO A 109 -23.47 24.16 4.47
CA PRO A 109 -23.73 22.75 4.23
C PRO A 109 -25.22 22.55 3.96
N ASN A 110 -25.55 21.94 2.81
CA ASN A 110 -26.89 21.45 2.51
C ASN A 110 -27.18 20.19 3.34
N PRO A 111 -28.46 19.83 3.53
CA PRO A 111 -28.85 18.60 4.22
C PRO A 111 -28.25 17.31 3.59
N ASP A 112 -27.90 17.35 2.30
CA ASP A 112 -27.24 16.25 1.57
C ASP A 112 -25.70 16.20 1.75
N GLY A 113 -25.12 17.10 2.57
CA GLY A 113 -23.67 17.19 2.79
C GLY A 113 -22.90 17.91 1.66
N THR A 114 -23.58 18.37 0.62
CA THR A 114 -23.02 19.22 -0.44
C THR A 114 -22.95 20.68 0.03
N LYS A 115 -21.91 21.44 -0.34
CA LYS A 115 -21.80 22.87 -0.01
C LYS A 115 -22.17 23.71 -1.23
N SER A 116 -23.24 24.51 -1.15
CA SER A 116 -23.62 25.45 -2.22
C SER A 116 -23.56 26.90 -1.77
N ILE A 117 -23.26 27.79 -2.72
CA ILE A 117 -23.27 29.24 -2.52
C ILE A 117 -24.70 29.71 -2.81
N LEU A 118 -25.36 30.37 -1.86
CA LEU A 118 -26.64 31.04 -2.09
C LEU A 118 -26.42 32.34 -2.90
N PRO A 119 -27.32 32.71 -3.81
CA PRO A 119 -27.20 33.94 -4.61
C PRO A 119 -27.23 35.21 -3.73
N PRO A 120 -26.60 36.31 -4.17
CA PRO A 120 -26.33 37.49 -3.34
C PRO A 120 -27.57 38.31 -2.94
N GLU A 121 -28.73 38.09 -3.58
CA GLU A 121 -29.95 38.87 -3.36
C GLU A 121 -30.80 38.40 -2.15
N GLU A 122 -30.45 37.27 -1.52
CA GLU A 122 -31.01 36.88 -0.21
C GLU A 122 -30.00 37.17 0.89
N GLY A 123 -29.81 38.47 1.14
CA GLY A 123 -29.12 38.98 2.31
C GLY A 123 -29.94 38.77 3.58
N ALA A 124 -30.00 37.54 4.09
CA ALA A 124 -30.41 37.25 5.47
C ALA A 124 -29.98 35.84 5.92
N SER A 125 -28.79 35.78 6.52
CA SER A 125 -28.50 34.93 7.69
C SER A 125 -28.66 33.40 7.55
N SER A 126 -27.62 32.71 7.07
CA SER A 126 -27.34 31.35 7.59
C SER A 126 -25.85 31.02 7.80
N THR A 127 -24.93 31.98 7.67
CA THR A 127 -23.52 31.75 8.04
C THR A 127 -22.98 33.02 8.70
N ALA A 128 -22.38 32.91 9.89
CA ALA A 128 -21.82 34.02 10.67
C ALA A 128 -20.56 34.68 10.04
N LEU A 129 -20.35 34.52 8.73
CA LEU A 129 -19.16 34.92 7.98
C LEU A 129 -19.52 36.03 6.99
N THR A 130 -18.76 37.12 6.99
CA THR A 130 -18.93 38.28 6.12
C THR A 130 -18.28 38.01 4.78
N VAL A 131 -19.04 38.17 3.69
CA VAL A 131 -18.54 37.99 2.33
C VAL A 131 -17.68 39.20 1.95
N PRO A 132 -16.39 39.01 1.55
CA PRO A 132 -15.56 40.11 1.08
C PRO A 132 -16.07 40.66 -0.25
N SER A 133 -15.92 41.97 -0.47
CA SER A 133 -16.38 42.66 -1.69
C SER A 133 -15.65 42.23 -2.96
N ASP A 134 -14.39 41.79 -2.85
CA ASP A 134 -13.63 41.18 -3.95
C ASP A 134 -13.07 39.81 -3.54
N LEU A 135 -13.60 38.75 -4.14
CA LEU A 135 -13.17 37.35 -3.95
C LEU A 135 -11.86 37.02 -4.66
N SER A 136 -11.38 37.88 -5.55
CA SER A 136 -10.13 37.68 -6.30
C SER A 136 -8.93 38.35 -5.64
N ALA A 137 -9.17 39.15 -4.59
CA ALA A 137 -8.12 39.79 -3.82
C ALA A 137 -7.28 38.76 -3.04
N PRO A 138 -5.95 38.91 -2.95
CA PRO A 138 -5.08 37.97 -2.26
C PRO A 138 -5.32 37.90 -0.73
N SER A 139 -5.88 38.95 -0.12
CA SER A 139 -6.22 38.99 1.30
C SER A 139 -7.56 38.32 1.64
N ALA A 140 -8.44 38.14 0.64
CA ALA A 140 -9.80 37.64 0.87
C ALA A 140 -9.82 36.27 1.55
N PHE A 141 -8.88 35.39 1.20
CA PHE A 141 -8.76 34.07 1.83
C PHE A 141 -8.36 34.17 3.30
N THR A 142 -7.38 35.01 3.63
CA THR A 142 -6.90 35.14 5.00
C THR A 142 -7.94 35.79 5.91
N ASP A 143 -8.74 36.72 5.39
CA ASP A 143 -9.73 37.45 6.18
C ASP A 143 -10.93 36.54 6.51
N VAL A 144 -11.42 35.78 5.53
CA VAL A 144 -12.47 34.75 5.76
C VAL A 144 -11.97 33.66 6.70
N LEU A 145 -10.70 33.26 6.59
CA LEU A 145 -10.11 32.25 7.48
C LEU A 145 -10.00 32.75 8.93
N LYS A 146 -9.57 34.01 9.14
CA LYS A 146 -9.53 34.62 10.48
C LYS A 146 -10.93 34.68 11.09
N GLN A 147 -11.92 35.07 10.30
CA GLN A 147 -13.30 35.14 10.75
C GLN A 147 -13.84 33.76 11.12
N ALA A 148 -13.61 32.77 10.26
CA ALA A 148 -13.94 31.37 10.50
C ALA A 148 -13.37 30.85 11.83
N HIS A 149 -12.13 31.18 12.16
CA HIS A 149 -11.49 30.77 13.41
C HIS A 149 -11.93 31.59 14.64
N SER A 150 -12.46 32.80 14.44
CA SER A 150 -12.93 33.67 15.53
C SER A 150 -14.31 33.29 16.07
N VAL A 151 -15.09 32.51 15.30
CA VAL A 151 -16.41 32.02 15.74
C VAL A 151 -16.18 30.95 16.83
N PRO A 152 -16.60 31.19 18.08
CA PRO A 152 -16.42 30.21 19.14
C PRO A 152 -17.21 28.94 18.80
N ALA A 153 -16.59 27.78 18.97
CA ALA A 153 -17.25 26.48 18.91
C ALA A 153 -18.19 26.34 20.12
N THR A 154 -19.27 27.12 20.16
CA THR A 154 -20.25 27.04 21.24
C THR A 154 -21.10 25.82 21.05
N THR A 155 -21.12 25.01 22.10
CA THR A 155 -22.02 23.88 22.33
C THR A 155 -23.48 24.34 22.25
N SER A 156 -24.07 24.34 21.05
CA SER A 156 -25.51 24.40 20.87
C SER A 156 -26.05 23.00 20.54
N SER A 157 -26.61 22.42 21.59
CA SER A 157 -27.68 21.42 21.63
C SER A 157 -28.24 20.87 20.30
N ALA A 158 -28.21 19.54 20.21
CA ALA A 158 -29.34 18.71 19.77
C ALA A 158 -29.75 18.66 18.28
N SER A 159 -28.83 18.89 17.34
CA SER A 159 -29.01 18.40 15.95
C SER A 159 -27.67 18.03 15.33
N ALA A 160 -27.43 16.73 15.19
CA ALA A 160 -26.13 16.10 14.89
C ALA A 160 -25.64 16.24 13.44
N SER A 161 -25.91 17.36 12.74
CA SER A 161 -25.61 17.46 11.31
C SER A 161 -24.93 18.75 10.84
N SER A 162 -24.61 19.74 11.68
CA SER A 162 -23.91 20.95 11.21
C SER A 162 -23.15 21.71 12.30
N GLN A 163 -22.14 21.06 12.92
CA GLN A 163 -21.07 21.80 13.58
C GLN A 163 -19.86 21.83 12.65
N THR A 164 -19.53 23.01 12.13
CA THR A 164 -18.38 23.24 11.27
C THR A 164 -17.09 23.17 12.08
N THR A 165 -16.65 21.96 12.44
CA THR A 165 -15.32 21.79 13.02
C THR A 165 -14.29 21.85 11.90
N PHE A 166 -13.42 22.87 11.92
CA PHE A 166 -12.27 22.98 10.99
C PHE A 166 -11.29 21.80 11.11
N TYR A 167 -11.37 21.11 12.25
CA TYR A 167 -10.55 20.00 12.69
C TYR A 167 -11.40 18.77 13.00
N THR A 168 -10.78 17.71 13.52
CA THR A 168 -11.51 16.57 14.08
C THR A 168 -12.43 17.02 15.22
N PRO A 169 -13.43 16.22 15.65
CA PRO A 169 -14.28 16.56 16.80
C PRO A 169 -13.48 16.83 18.10
N THR A 170 -12.24 16.33 18.17
CA THR A 170 -11.29 16.58 19.27
C THR A 170 -10.38 17.79 19.04
N ASN A 171 -10.68 18.64 18.05
CA ASN A 171 -9.90 19.82 17.68
C ASN A 171 -8.43 19.52 17.33
N LEU A 172 -8.15 18.35 16.74
CA LEU A 172 -6.83 17.97 16.25
C LEU A 172 -6.76 18.13 14.73
N PRO A 173 -5.58 18.46 14.16
CA PRO A 173 -5.39 18.42 12.72
C PRO A 173 -5.67 16.99 12.19
N PRO A 174 -6.30 16.85 11.02
CA PRO A 174 -6.56 15.54 10.44
C PRO A 174 -5.24 14.83 10.16
N LEU A 175 -5.19 13.53 10.49
CA LEU A 175 -4.08 12.69 10.07
C LEU A 175 -4.16 12.47 8.54
N PRO A 176 -3.01 12.30 7.86
CA PRO A 176 -3.03 11.97 6.44
C PRO A 176 -3.80 10.64 6.23
N PRO A 177 -4.66 10.55 5.19
CA PRO A 177 -5.59 9.42 5.00
C PRO A 177 -4.91 8.12 4.54
N PHE A 178 -3.59 8.00 4.66
CA PHE A 178 -2.85 6.82 4.24
C PHE A 178 -2.93 5.72 5.30
N LYS A 179 -3.26 4.50 4.87
CA LYS A 179 -3.09 3.31 5.70
C LYS A 179 -1.60 3.03 5.85
N ARG A 180 -1.07 3.18 7.06
CA ARG A 180 0.32 2.78 7.36
C ARG A 180 0.40 1.25 7.34
N PRO A 181 1.34 0.65 6.60
CA PRO A 181 1.54 -0.79 6.70
C PRO A 181 1.97 -1.13 8.13
N SER A 182 1.43 -2.23 8.67
CA SER A 182 1.93 -2.76 9.94
C SER A 182 3.25 -3.46 9.66
N LEU A 183 4.33 -3.04 10.31
CA LEU A 183 5.62 -3.68 10.18
C LEU A 183 5.72 -4.78 11.23
N VAL A 184 5.31 -6.00 10.89
CA VAL A 184 5.46 -7.17 11.76
C VAL A 184 6.66 -7.99 11.29
N LYS A 185 7.56 -8.39 12.19
CA LYS A 185 8.67 -9.27 11.82
C LYS A 185 8.12 -10.61 11.32
N GLN A 186 8.59 -11.07 10.17
CA GLN A 186 8.15 -12.35 9.60
C GLN A 186 8.47 -13.52 10.55
N LYS A 187 7.48 -14.40 10.76
CA LYS A 187 7.69 -15.64 11.53
C LYS A 187 8.64 -16.55 10.74
N GLY A 188 9.80 -16.87 11.32
CA GLY A 188 10.84 -17.65 10.64
C GLY A 188 11.87 -16.79 9.89
N ALA A 189 11.95 -15.48 10.17
CA ALA A 189 13.07 -14.66 9.73
C ALA A 189 14.41 -15.27 10.18
N VAL A 190 15.43 -15.12 9.34
CA VAL A 190 16.77 -15.64 9.60
C VAL A 190 17.26 -15.03 10.94
N PRO A 191 17.62 -15.86 11.94
CA PRO A 191 18.17 -15.34 13.18
C PRO A 191 19.47 -14.61 12.88
N HIS A 192 19.66 -13.43 13.46
CA HIS A 192 20.87 -12.64 13.33
C HIS A 192 21.43 -12.32 14.73
N ASP A 193 22.73 -12.09 14.81
CA ASP A 193 23.39 -11.66 16.05
C ASP A 193 22.96 -10.23 16.41
N GLU A 194 22.82 -9.94 17.71
CA GLU A 194 22.38 -8.62 18.22
C GLU A 194 23.27 -7.45 17.76
N HIS A 195 24.52 -7.73 17.37
CA HIS A 195 25.50 -6.75 16.91
C HIS A 195 25.86 -6.88 15.42
N ALA A 196 25.03 -7.57 14.63
CA ALA A 196 25.23 -7.65 13.20
C ALA A 196 25.18 -6.25 12.56
N TYR A 197 26.19 -5.90 11.76
CA TYR A 197 26.29 -4.59 11.12
C TYR A 197 25.14 -4.32 10.12
N TYR A 198 24.61 -5.39 9.49
CA TYR A 198 23.41 -5.35 8.64
C TYR A 198 22.53 -6.58 8.92
N PRO A 199 21.59 -6.50 9.87
CA PRO A 199 20.63 -7.58 10.10
C PRO A 199 19.60 -7.57 8.97
N ALA A 200 19.47 -8.70 8.25
CA ALA A 200 18.45 -8.87 7.23
C ALA A 200 17.09 -9.13 7.91
N GLU A 201 16.41 -8.06 8.32
CA GLU A 201 15.07 -8.14 8.92
C GLU A 201 13.99 -8.04 7.84
N ASN A 202 13.26 -9.14 7.63
CA ASN A 202 12.10 -9.15 6.75
C ASN A 202 10.84 -8.80 7.54
N TYR A 203 10.14 -7.75 7.09
CA TYR A 203 8.84 -7.34 7.62
C TYR A 203 7.73 -7.86 6.69
N ALA A 204 6.62 -8.32 7.27
CA ALA A 204 5.38 -8.73 6.57
C ALA A 204 4.19 -7.90 7.06
#